data_AF-A0A964E2Y4-F1
#
_entry.id   AF-A0A964E2Y4-F1
#
_cell.length_a   1.000
_cell.length_b   1.000
_cell.length_c   1.000
_cell.angle_alpha   90.00
_cell.angle_beta   90.00
_cell.angle_gamma   90.00
#
_symmetry.space_group_name_H-M   'P 1'
#
loop_
_entity.id
_entity.type
_entity.pdbx_description
1 polymer ?
#
loop_
_entity_poly.entity_id
_entity_poly.type
_entity_poly.pdbx_seq_one_letter_code
_entity_poly.pdbx_strand_id
1 'polypeptide(L)'
;MANLKWRVRQLLRRCGLRRSRLIKPPASFRRPVPYAGPHPDGRPISFADLSEPMDPARLPPLDQPGVDLSKLTPYQRSWHEQGVVELKGFLPDDLVDAYIARRAPIADHGWLKATPYLHVPELRDLALYPPLMKIMQSLIGEPMMLHLALTGWISTARAWHQDDYLNPPHVASWYTAVWIALDEIHPDSGPFEYLPGSHRWPLLRREKVLAYLTDDELQRKEALTGHNSWEKYAERFITPAVDRQVVETGLPVRQFLGKKGDVLIWHGMLMHRGSVANVPRMPRKSLITHYSGINHRKDMPYRSTHAGGGSYALFDHAFE
;
A
#
# COMPACT_ATOMS: atom_id res chain seq x y z
N MET A 1 0.19 -12.15 59.79
CA MET A 1 1.31 -11.21 60.05
C MET A 1 2.58 -12.03 60.21
N ALA A 2 3.53 -11.85 59.29
CA ALA A 2 4.85 -11.29 59.62
C ALA A 2 5.94 -12.37 59.60
N ASN A 3 6.27 -12.91 58.42
CA ASN A 3 7.57 -13.59 58.27
C ASN A 3 8.18 -13.68 56.86
N LEU A 4 7.65 -12.93 55.87
CA LEU A 4 8.28 -12.85 54.54
C LEU A 4 8.84 -11.46 54.19
N LYS A 5 8.43 -10.41 54.92
CA LYS A 5 8.94 -9.03 54.74
C LYS A 5 10.25 -8.72 55.50
N TRP A 6 10.72 -9.63 56.35
CA TRP A 6 11.94 -9.42 57.14
C TRP A 6 13.22 -9.94 56.46
N ARG A 7 13.11 -10.96 55.58
CA ARG A 7 14.28 -11.58 54.92
C ARG A 7 14.81 -10.85 53.68
N VAL A 8 14.08 -9.89 53.10
CA VAL A 8 14.58 -9.10 51.94
C VAL A 8 15.32 -7.82 52.38
N ARG A 9 15.13 -7.36 53.63
CA ARG A 9 15.72 -6.10 54.12
C ARG A 9 17.14 -6.21 54.69
N GLN A 10 17.71 -7.41 54.80
CA GLN A 10 19.10 -7.59 55.26
C GLN A 10 20.13 -7.86 54.16
N LEU A 11 19.73 -8.09 52.90
CA LEU A 11 20.69 -8.28 51.79
C LEU A 11 21.18 -6.98 51.12
N LEU A 12 20.56 -5.83 51.42
CA LEU A 12 20.92 -4.53 50.80
C LEU A 12 21.78 -3.62 51.71
N ARG A 13 22.43 -4.17 52.75
CA ARG A 13 23.30 -3.40 53.67
C ARG A 13 24.78 -3.80 53.63
N ARG A 14 25.25 -4.48 52.57
CA ARG A 14 26.66 -4.90 52.44
C ARG A 14 27.43 -4.42 51.20
N CYS A 15 26.88 -3.53 50.38
CA CYS A 15 27.66 -2.88 49.32
C CYS A 15 27.72 -1.37 49.59
N GLY A 16 28.85 -0.92 50.13
CA GLY A 16 29.13 0.48 50.45
C GLY A 16 29.31 1.36 49.22
N LEU A 17 28.22 1.75 48.57
CA LEU A 17 28.22 2.76 47.52
C LEU A 17 27.68 4.10 48.05
N ARG A 18 28.61 5.05 48.13
CA ARG A 18 28.38 6.44 48.51
C ARG A 18 27.40 7.11 47.55
N ARG A 19 26.53 7.98 48.06
CA ARG A 19 25.65 8.87 47.27
C ARG A 19 26.51 9.79 46.40
N SER A 20 26.66 9.46 45.11
CA SER A 20 27.17 10.40 44.11
C SER A 20 26.07 11.36 43.71
N ARG A 21 26.43 12.64 43.58
CA ARG A 21 25.55 13.71 43.09
C ARG A 21 25.13 13.37 41.66
N LEU A 22 23.83 13.17 41.44
CA LEU A 22 23.27 13.00 40.10
C LEU A 22 23.34 14.34 39.36
N ILE A 23 24.22 14.37 38.37
CA ILE A 23 24.29 15.38 37.32
C ILE A 23 22.95 15.35 36.57
N LYS A 24 22.30 16.52 36.40
CA LYS A 24 21.10 16.64 35.57
C LYS A 24 21.46 16.27 34.12
N PRO A 25 20.68 15.40 33.44
CA PRO A 25 20.91 15.12 32.03
C PRO A 25 20.61 16.38 31.20
N PRO A 26 21.29 16.59 30.06
CA PRO A 26 20.99 17.67 29.14
C PRO A 26 19.58 17.52 28.56
N ALA A 27 19.01 18.66 28.12
CA ALA A 27 17.65 18.78 27.64
C ALA A 27 17.24 17.61 26.73
N SER A 28 16.24 16.86 27.19
CA SER A 28 15.59 15.85 26.37
C SER A 28 15.00 16.53 25.13
N PHE A 29 15.28 15.97 23.96
CA PHE A 29 14.42 16.14 22.79
C PHE A 29 13.00 15.81 23.26
N ARG A 30 12.17 16.85 23.43
CA ARG A 30 10.74 16.67 23.68
C ARG A 30 10.18 15.97 22.45
N ARG A 31 9.70 14.74 22.62
CA ARG A 31 8.83 14.11 21.62
C ARG A 31 7.68 15.08 21.33
N PRO A 32 7.37 15.41 20.06
CA PRO A 32 6.24 16.25 19.74
C PRO A 32 4.97 15.64 20.34
N VAL A 33 4.15 16.49 20.96
CA VAL A 33 2.82 16.13 21.43
C VAL A 33 1.96 15.85 20.20
N PRO A 34 1.15 14.78 20.17
CA PRO A 34 0.35 14.43 19.01
C PRO A 34 -0.69 15.52 18.69
N TYR A 35 -0.71 16.03 17.45
CA TYR A 35 -1.54 17.17 17.04
C TYR A 35 -2.64 16.72 16.08
N ALA A 36 -3.91 16.80 16.51
CA ALA A 36 -5.10 16.61 15.67
C ALA A 36 -5.58 17.92 15.00
N GLY A 37 -4.72 18.94 14.96
CA GLY A 37 -5.04 20.26 14.41
C GLY A 37 -4.38 20.51 13.05
N PRO A 38 -4.33 21.78 12.58
CA PRO A 38 -3.59 22.21 11.38
C PRO A 38 -2.09 21.79 11.37
N HIS A 39 -1.25 22.41 10.55
CA HIS A 39 0.20 22.34 10.75
C HIS A 39 0.57 23.08 12.07
N PRO A 40 1.71 22.80 12.74
CA PRO A 40 2.10 23.48 14.00
C PRO A 40 2.13 25.02 13.98
N ASP A 41 2.24 25.64 12.80
CA ASP A 41 2.18 27.09 12.58
C ASP A 41 0.74 27.61 12.32
N GLY A 42 -0.27 26.75 12.40
CA GLY A 42 -1.69 27.07 12.23
C GLY A 42 -2.23 27.00 10.79
N ARG A 43 -1.39 26.77 9.77
CA ARG A 43 -1.87 26.66 8.37
C ARG A 43 -2.39 25.25 8.03
N PRO A 44 -3.15 25.04 6.96
CA PRO A 44 -3.51 23.69 6.52
C PRO A 44 -2.28 22.83 6.17
N ILE A 45 -2.30 21.55 6.53
CA ILE A 45 -1.26 20.57 6.17
C ILE A 45 -1.20 20.46 4.64
N SER A 46 -0.02 20.69 4.04
CA SER A 46 0.20 20.62 2.59
C SER A 46 0.73 19.26 2.16
N PHE A 47 0.70 18.96 0.86
CA PHE A 47 1.30 17.73 0.34
C PHE A 47 2.81 17.69 0.60
N ALA A 48 3.50 18.84 0.53
CA ALA A 48 4.93 18.96 0.82
C ALA A 48 5.29 18.65 2.29
N ASP A 49 4.38 18.90 3.23
CA ASP A 49 4.59 18.56 4.65
C ASP A 49 4.58 17.06 4.91
N LEU A 50 3.92 16.31 4.01
CA LEU A 50 3.69 14.87 4.14
C LEU A 50 4.63 14.04 3.27
N SER A 51 5.35 14.67 2.35
CA SER A 51 6.07 13.98 1.27
C SER A 51 7.53 14.42 1.14
N GLU A 52 8.31 13.66 0.37
CA GLU A 52 9.69 13.94 0.02
C GLU A 52 10.03 13.46 -1.38
N PRO A 53 10.91 14.16 -2.12
CA PRO A 53 11.47 13.63 -3.35
C PRO A 53 12.14 12.27 -3.12
N MET A 54 12.06 11.40 -4.12
CA MET A 54 12.79 10.14 -4.13
C MET A 54 14.18 10.35 -4.72
N ASP A 55 15.18 9.68 -4.15
CA ASP A 55 16.51 9.59 -4.74
C ASP A 55 16.42 8.75 -6.03
N PRO A 56 16.69 9.33 -7.22
CA PRO A 56 16.59 8.61 -8.46
C PRO A 56 17.45 7.35 -8.55
N ALA A 57 18.59 7.31 -7.85
CA ALA A 57 19.48 6.14 -7.85
C ALA A 57 18.83 4.90 -7.22
N ARG A 58 17.73 5.08 -6.49
CA ARG A 58 16.99 4.00 -5.82
C ARG A 58 15.78 3.51 -6.61
N LEU A 59 15.39 4.22 -7.66
CA LEU A 59 14.20 3.95 -8.44
C LEU A 59 14.45 2.88 -9.53
N PRO A 60 13.41 2.14 -9.95
CA PRO A 60 13.48 1.27 -11.12
C PRO A 60 13.95 1.99 -12.38
N PRO A 61 14.54 1.28 -13.38
CA PRO A 61 15.16 1.92 -14.54
C PRO A 61 14.24 2.85 -15.35
N LEU A 62 12.95 2.52 -15.46
CA LEU A 62 12.01 3.38 -16.20
C LEU A 62 11.57 4.63 -15.42
N ASP A 63 11.80 4.67 -14.11
CA ASP A 63 11.41 5.80 -13.26
C ASP A 63 12.57 6.76 -13.01
N GLN A 64 13.77 6.44 -13.52
CA GLN A 64 14.95 7.28 -13.47
C GLN A 64 14.88 8.43 -14.50
N PRO A 65 15.59 9.56 -14.25
CA PRO A 65 15.73 10.63 -15.21
C PRO A 65 16.54 10.18 -16.43
N GLY A 66 16.26 10.78 -17.60
CA GLY A 66 17.06 10.56 -18.81
C GLY A 66 16.74 9.29 -19.59
N VAL A 67 15.60 8.64 -19.32
CA VAL A 67 15.12 7.49 -20.12
C VAL A 67 14.93 7.89 -21.59
N ASP A 68 15.53 7.12 -22.50
CA ASP A 68 15.37 7.30 -23.94
C ASP A 68 13.99 6.82 -24.39
N LEU A 69 13.05 7.77 -24.52
CA LEU A 69 11.67 7.49 -24.88
C LEU A 69 11.53 6.79 -26.24
N SER A 70 12.48 6.95 -27.16
CA SER A 70 12.42 6.35 -28.51
C SER A 70 12.55 4.82 -28.49
N LYS A 71 13.12 4.26 -27.42
CA LYS A 71 13.34 2.82 -27.23
C LYS A 71 12.24 2.14 -26.43
N LEU A 72 11.31 2.90 -25.86
CA LEU A 72 10.24 2.36 -25.02
C LEU A 72 9.13 1.74 -25.87
N THR A 73 8.68 0.56 -25.46
CA THR A 73 7.40 0.00 -25.94
C THR A 73 6.23 0.92 -25.55
N PRO A 74 5.04 0.80 -26.19
CA PRO A 74 3.87 1.59 -25.80
C PRO A 74 3.49 1.45 -24.31
N TYR A 75 3.64 0.25 -23.74
CA TYR A 75 3.37 0.02 -22.32
C TYR A 75 4.39 0.70 -21.41
N GLN A 76 5.69 0.59 -21.72
CA GLN A 76 6.74 1.26 -20.96
C GLN A 76 6.63 2.78 -21.06
N ARG A 77 6.23 3.31 -22.22
CA ARG A 77 5.95 4.74 -22.39
C ARG A 77 4.77 5.17 -21.53
N SER A 78 3.65 4.45 -21.57
CA SER A 78 2.48 4.74 -20.73
C SER A 78 2.83 4.71 -19.24
N TRP A 79 3.58 3.69 -18.81
CA TRP A 79 4.10 3.61 -17.44
C TRP A 79 4.96 4.82 -17.08
N HIS A 80 5.98 5.12 -17.89
CA HIS A 80 6.88 6.23 -17.64
C HIS A 80 6.14 7.57 -17.58
N GLU A 81 5.24 7.82 -18.54
CA GLU A 81 4.56 9.10 -18.71
C GLU A 81 3.37 9.30 -17.78
N GLN A 82 2.60 8.24 -17.51
CA GLN A 82 1.31 8.32 -16.82
C GLN A 82 1.25 7.54 -15.50
N GLY A 83 2.23 6.67 -15.23
CA GLY A 83 2.26 5.83 -14.03
C GLY A 83 1.28 4.66 -14.08
N VAL A 84 0.72 4.39 -15.27
CA VAL A 84 -0.29 3.33 -15.50
C VAL A 84 -0.09 2.64 -16.84
N VAL A 85 -0.54 1.39 -16.92
CA VAL A 85 -0.73 0.63 -18.15
C VAL A 85 -2.11 0.00 -18.13
N GLU A 86 -2.93 0.29 -19.16
CA GLU A 86 -4.23 -0.37 -19.36
C GLU A 86 -4.12 -1.44 -20.44
N LEU A 87 -4.58 -2.64 -20.14
CA LEU A 87 -4.60 -3.79 -21.05
C LEU A 87 -6.06 -4.21 -21.25
N LYS A 88 -6.58 -4.09 -22.48
CA LYS A 88 -7.99 -4.38 -22.80
C LYS A 88 -8.16 -5.84 -23.24
N GLY A 89 -9.16 -6.54 -22.70
CA GLY A 89 -9.46 -7.95 -22.99
C GLY A 89 -8.25 -8.86 -22.82
N PHE A 90 -7.40 -8.55 -21.84
CA PHE A 90 -6.05 -9.13 -21.74
C PHE A 90 -6.05 -10.51 -21.09
N LEU A 91 -6.91 -10.71 -20.09
CA LEU A 91 -6.99 -11.96 -19.36
C LEU A 91 -7.94 -12.94 -20.07
N PRO A 92 -7.55 -14.21 -20.23
CA PRO A 92 -8.43 -15.27 -20.74
C PRO A 92 -9.69 -15.43 -19.88
N ASP A 93 -10.84 -15.61 -20.55
CA ASP A 93 -12.13 -15.75 -19.88
C ASP A 93 -12.20 -16.96 -18.93
N ASP A 94 -11.56 -18.07 -19.29
CA ASP A 94 -11.52 -19.29 -18.47
C ASP A 94 -10.80 -19.06 -17.13
N LEU A 95 -9.69 -18.32 -17.12
CA LEU A 95 -9.00 -17.92 -15.88
C LEU A 95 -9.86 -16.98 -15.03
N VAL A 96 -10.50 -16.00 -15.67
CA VAL A 96 -11.36 -15.03 -14.98
C VAL A 96 -12.58 -15.74 -14.37
N ASP A 97 -13.25 -16.60 -15.13
CA ASP A 97 -14.44 -17.33 -14.70
C ASP A 97 -14.14 -18.34 -13.59
N ALA A 98 -13.00 -19.04 -13.65
CA ALA A 98 -12.57 -19.94 -12.59
C ALA A 98 -12.42 -19.19 -11.25
N TYR A 99 -11.79 -18.01 -11.27
CA TYR A 99 -11.67 -17.19 -10.06
C TYR A 99 -13.03 -16.64 -9.59
N ILE A 100 -13.89 -16.17 -10.51
CA ILE A 100 -15.23 -15.68 -10.15
C ILE A 100 -16.04 -16.78 -9.47
N ALA A 101 -16.07 -17.99 -10.02
CA ALA A 101 -16.78 -19.13 -9.44
C ALA A 101 -16.29 -19.45 -8.02
N ARG A 102 -14.97 -19.37 -7.81
CA ARG A 102 -14.35 -19.58 -6.49
C ARG A 102 -14.66 -18.47 -5.49
N ARG A 103 -14.76 -17.22 -5.96
CA ARG A 103 -14.97 -16.03 -5.14
C ARG A 103 -16.45 -15.76 -4.84
N ALA A 104 -17.37 -16.15 -5.72
CA ALA A 104 -18.80 -15.89 -5.63
C ALA A 104 -19.48 -16.27 -4.30
N PRO A 105 -19.16 -17.41 -3.63
CA PRO A 105 -19.82 -17.78 -2.38
C PRO A 105 -19.33 -16.98 -1.16
N ILE A 106 -18.30 -16.14 -1.31
CA ILE A 106 -17.75 -15.34 -0.21
C ILE A 106 -18.48 -13.99 -0.11
N ALA A 107 -18.65 -13.46 1.09
CA ALA A 107 -19.28 -12.17 1.34
C ALA A 107 -18.67 -11.02 0.49
N ASP A 108 -19.41 -9.93 0.29
CA ASP A 108 -19.02 -8.82 -0.60
C ASP A 108 -17.62 -8.24 -0.30
N HIS A 109 -17.20 -8.25 0.97
CA HIS A 109 -15.88 -7.77 1.41
C HIS A 109 -14.72 -8.74 1.09
N GLY A 110 -15.01 -9.97 0.69
CA GLY A 110 -14.02 -10.98 0.32
C GLY A 110 -13.38 -11.67 1.52
N TRP A 111 -12.23 -12.29 1.28
CA TRP A 111 -11.43 -12.89 2.35
C TRP A 111 -10.86 -11.79 3.26
N LEU A 112 -10.93 -12.00 4.58
CA LEU A 112 -10.45 -11.03 5.58
C LEU A 112 -8.93 -10.86 5.58
N LYS A 113 -8.20 -11.96 5.39
CA LYS A 113 -6.73 -11.93 5.27
C LYS A 113 -6.38 -11.46 3.86
N ALA A 114 -5.35 -10.63 3.74
CA ALA A 114 -4.88 -10.08 2.46
C ALA A 114 -3.99 -11.07 1.66
N THR A 115 -3.89 -12.32 2.12
CA THR A 115 -3.08 -13.38 1.50
C THR A 115 -3.91 -14.60 1.06
N PRO A 116 -5.13 -14.45 0.52
CA PRO A 116 -5.95 -15.60 0.14
C PRO A 116 -5.31 -16.41 -0.99
N TYR A 117 -4.43 -15.79 -1.78
CA TYR A 117 -3.63 -16.44 -2.80
C TYR A 117 -2.79 -17.61 -2.25
N LEU A 118 -2.54 -17.73 -0.94
CA LEU A 118 -1.84 -18.89 -0.37
C LEU A 118 -2.66 -20.18 -0.46
N HIS A 119 -3.98 -20.10 -0.51
CA HIS A 119 -4.87 -21.28 -0.47
C HIS A 119 -5.95 -21.29 -1.56
N VAL A 120 -5.99 -20.27 -2.42
CA VAL A 120 -6.91 -20.18 -3.56
C VAL A 120 -6.09 -20.31 -4.86
N PRO A 121 -5.99 -21.52 -5.45
CA PRO A 121 -5.25 -21.74 -6.69
C PRO A 121 -5.73 -20.84 -7.83
N GLU A 122 -7.04 -20.69 -8.01
CA GLU A 122 -7.64 -19.91 -9.10
C GLU A 122 -7.25 -18.43 -9.03
N LEU A 123 -7.07 -17.91 -7.81
CA LEU A 123 -6.55 -16.56 -7.60
C LEU A 123 -5.09 -16.48 -8.04
N ARG A 124 -4.26 -17.48 -7.69
CA ARG A 124 -2.85 -17.52 -8.13
C ARG A 124 -2.73 -17.67 -9.63
N ASP A 125 -3.52 -18.53 -10.26
CA ASP A 125 -3.52 -18.73 -11.71
C ASP A 125 -3.78 -17.41 -12.43
N LEU A 126 -4.75 -16.64 -11.96
CA LEU A 126 -5.09 -15.32 -12.49
C LEU A 126 -4.02 -14.26 -12.18
N ALA A 127 -3.59 -14.16 -10.93
CA ALA A 127 -2.64 -13.14 -10.47
C ALA A 127 -1.20 -13.35 -10.96
N LEU A 128 -0.83 -14.60 -11.29
CA LEU A 128 0.48 -14.98 -11.78
C LEU A 128 0.44 -15.40 -13.26
N TYR A 129 -0.59 -14.95 -13.98
CA TYR A 129 -0.73 -15.20 -15.41
C TYR A 129 0.56 -14.78 -16.15
N PRO A 130 1.26 -15.69 -16.86
CA PRO A 130 2.63 -15.42 -17.30
C PRO A 130 2.79 -14.18 -18.20
N PRO A 131 1.87 -13.87 -19.14
CA PRO A 131 1.91 -12.61 -19.88
C PRO A 131 1.82 -11.36 -18.98
N LEU A 132 0.99 -11.37 -17.94
CA LEU A 132 0.90 -10.25 -16.98
C LEU A 132 2.24 -10.07 -16.25
N MET A 133 2.82 -11.16 -15.76
CA MET A 133 4.11 -11.14 -15.05
C MET A 133 5.24 -10.61 -15.94
N LYS A 134 5.26 -11.00 -17.23
CA LYS A 134 6.24 -10.50 -18.21
C LYS A 134 6.11 -8.99 -18.44
N ILE A 135 4.89 -8.47 -18.53
CA ILE A 135 4.66 -7.02 -18.63
C ILE A 135 5.21 -6.33 -17.39
N MET A 136 4.79 -6.73 -16.19
CA MET A 136 5.27 -6.08 -14.95
C MET A 136 6.80 -6.13 -14.82
N GLN A 137 7.43 -7.26 -15.16
CA GLN A 137 8.89 -7.37 -15.20
C GLN A 137 9.53 -6.39 -16.19
N SER A 138 8.91 -6.17 -17.35
CA SER A 138 9.41 -5.20 -18.34
C SER A 138 9.27 -3.74 -17.91
N LEU A 139 8.34 -3.45 -17.00
CA LEU A 139 8.11 -2.10 -16.44
C LEU A 139 9.09 -1.81 -15.29
N ILE A 140 9.24 -2.76 -14.37
CA ILE A 140 10.08 -2.60 -13.17
C ILE A 140 11.55 -2.94 -13.43
N GLY A 141 11.85 -3.78 -14.42
CA GLY A 141 13.21 -4.21 -14.74
C GLY A 141 13.69 -5.43 -13.94
N GLU A 142 12.84 -6.05 -13.11
CA GLU A 142 13.15 -7.31 -12.43
C GLU A 142 11.91 -8.20 -12.27
N PRO A 143 12.08 -9.52 -12.01
CA PRO A 143 10.94 -10.40 -11.74
C PRO A 143 10.12 -9.92 -10.54
N MET A 144 8.80 -10.05 -10.65
CA MET A 144 7.86 -9.58 -9.63
C MET A 144 7.32 -10.72 -8.77
N MET A 145 7.04 -10.42 -7.50
CA MET A 145 6.50 -11.34 -6.51
C MET A 145 5.17 -10.84 -5.97
N LEU A 146 4.11 -11.64 -6.12
CA LEU A 146 2.81 -11.39 -5.50
C LEU A 146 2.93 -11.50 -3.98
N HIS A 147 2.44 -10.52 -3.23
CA HIS A 147 2.48 -10.57 -1.76
C HIS A 147 1.19 -10.10 -1.08
N LEU A 148 0.20 -9.64 -1.85
CA LEU A 148 -1.07 -9.17 -1.33
C LEU A 148 -2.16 -9.32 -2.40
N ALA A 149 -3.36 -9.73 -2.00
CA ALA A 149 -4.55 -9.70 -2.83
C ALA A 149 -5.76 -9.17 -2.04
N LEU A 150 -6.44 -8.15 -2.57
CA LEU A 150 -7.71 -7.65 -2.05
C LEU A 150 -8.84 -8.16 -2.95
N THR A 151 -9.85 -8.74 -2.31
CA THR A 151 -10.86 -9.56 -3.00
C THR A 151 -12.29 -9.00 -2.82
N GLY A 152 -12.42 -7.73 -2.42
CA GLY A 152 -13.73 -7.08 -2.28
C GLY A 152 -14.40 -6.83 -3.64
N TRP A 153 -15.72 -7.03 -3.69
CA TRP A 153 -16.57 -6.76 -4.86
C TRP A 153 -17.48 -5.54 -4.69
N ILE A 154 -17.18 -4.70 -3.70
CA ILE A 154 -17.79 -3.39 -3.51
C ILE A 154 -16.67 -2.38 -3.25
N SER A 155 -16.89 -1.11 -3.57
CA SER A 155 -15.90 -0.07 -3.26
C SER A 155 -15.67 0.03 -1.75
N THR A 156 -14.41 0.12 -1.35
CA THR A 156 -14.02 0.43 0.03
C THR A 156 -14.09 1.92 0.34
N ALA A 157 -14.32 2.76 -0.68
CA ALA A 157 -14.24 4.22 -0.59
C ALA A 157 -12.91 4.73 -0.02
N ARG A 158 -11.82 3.96 -0.17
CA ARG A 158 -10.48 4.34 0.29
C ARG A 158 -10.06 5.63 -0.39
N ALA A 159 -9.69 6.64 0.41
CA ALA A 159 -9.41 7.99 -0.09
C ALA A 159 -8.10 8.09 -0.87
N TRP A 160 -7.69 9.30 -1.25
CA TRP A 160 -6.44 9.54 -2.00
C TRP A 160 -5.22 9.01 -1.24
N HIS A 161 -4.42 8.19 -1.91
CA HIS A 161 -3.17 7.67 -1.37
C HIS A 161 -2.18 7.25 -2.47
N GLN A 162 -0.93 7.06 -2.05
CA GLN A 162 0.08 6.26 -2.78
C GLN A 162 0.18 4.91 -2.09
N ASP A 163 0.65 3.84 -2.73
CA ASP A 163 0.89 2.57 -2.05
C ASP A 163 2.27 2.52 -1.38
N ASP A 164 3.27 3.19 -1.95
CA ASP A 164 4.66 3.10 -1.49
C ASP A 164 4.87 3.59 -0.05
N TYR A 165 4.09 4.56 0.43
CA TYR A 165 4.22 5.07 1.81
C TYR A 165 3.74 4.07 2.88
N LEU A 166 3.07 2.99 2.45
CA LEU A 166 2.63 1.89 3.32
C LEU A 166 3.67 0.78 3.37
N ASN A 167 4.64 0.81 2.46
CA ASN A 167 5.72 -0.16 2.38
C ASN A 167 6.95 0.31 3.17
N PRO A 168 7.84 -0.62 3.55
CA PRO A 168 9.14 -0.25 4.10
C PRO A 168 9.94 0.65 3.14
N PRO A 169 10.71 1.63 3.63
CA PRO A 169 11.45 2.56 2.77
C PRO A 169 12.43 1.89 1.80
N HIS A 170 12.88 0.65 2.06
CA HIS A 170 13.78 -0.09 1.18
C HIS A 170 13.12 -0.63 -0.08
N VAL A 171 11.78 -0.65 -0.18
CA VAL A 171 11.07 -1.08 -1.39
C VAL A 171 11.24 -0.05 -2.52
N ALA A 172 11.24 1.25 -2.20
CA ALA A 172 11.64 2.34 -3.10
C ALA A 172 11.08 2.24 -4.54
N SER A 173 9.76 2.08 -4.68
CA SER A 173 9.06 1.97 -5.98
C SER A 173 9.38 0.76 -6.83
N TRP A 174 10.13 -0.23 -6.30
CA TRP A 174 10.21 -1.59 -6.87
C TRP A 174 8.92 -2.36 -6.56
N TYR A 175 7.80 -1.77 -6.97
CA TYR A 175 6.46 -2.09 -6.56
C TYR A 175 5.47 -1.73 -7.67
N THR A 176 4.49 -2.61 -7.87
CA THR A 176 3.35 -2.31 -8.72
C THR A 176 2.13 -3.02 -8.16
N ALA A 177 0.96 -2.49 -8.45
CA ALA A 177 -0.28 -3.19 -8.21
C ALA A 177 -1.12 -3.27 -9.47
N VAL A 178 -2.08 -4.19 -9.44
CA VAL A 178 -2.88 -4.59 -10.59
C VAL A 178 -4.34 -4.66 -10.20
N TRP A 179 -5.17 -4.05 -11.03
CA TRP A 179 -6.62 -4.02 -10.89
C TRP A 179 -7.19 -4.85 -12.04
N ILE A 180 -7.92 -5.90 -11.72
CA ILE A 180 -8.50 -6.82 -12.70
C ILE A 180 -10.01 -6.65 -12.69
N ALA A 181 -10.56 -6.29 -13.84
CA ALA A 181 -12.00 -6.24 -14.07
C ALA A 181 -12.53 -7.67 -14.26
N LEU A 182 -13.36 -8.13 -13.32
CA LEU A 182 -14.00 -9.45 -13.40
C LEU A 182 -15.38 -9.38 -14.07
N ASP A 183 -15.88 -8.17 -14.26
CA ASP A 183 -17.16 -7.86 -14.87
C ASP A 183 -17.10 -6.43 -15.43
N GLU A 184 -18.16 -5.95 -16.07
CA GLU A 184 -18.29 -4.54 -16.43
C GLU A 184 -18.30 -3.64 -15.19
N ILE A 185 -17.44 -2.61 -15.19
CA ILE A 185 -17.30 -1.67 -14.09
C ILE A 185 -18.14 -0.43 -14.34
N HIS A 186 -19.27 -0.37 -13.64
CA HIS A 186 -20.20 0.74 -13.76
C HIS A 186 -19.66 2.02 -13.08
N PRO A 187 -19.85 3.21 -13.67
CA PRO A 187 -19.39 4.48 -13.08
C PRO A 187 -19.96 4.77 -11.68
N ASP A 188 -21.16 4.26 -11.38
CA ASP A 188 -21.80 4.44 -10.07
C ASP A 188 -21.37 3.42 -9.00
N SER A 189 -20.54 2.44 -9.36
CA SER A 189 -20.09 1.36 -8.45
C SER A 189 -18.93 1.78 -7.53
N GLY A 190 -18.49 3.03 -7.64
CA GLY A 190 -17.29 3.53 -6.99
C GLY A 190 -16.02 3.01 -7.69
N PRO A 191 -15.79 3.34 -8.96
CA PRO A 191 -14.63 2.87 -9.74
C PRO A 191 -13.28 3.25 -9.10
N PHE A 192 -12.22 2.60 -9.57
CA PHE A 192 -10.86 3.03 -9.27
C PHE A 192 -10.60 4.37 -9.96
N GLU A 193 -10.10 5.35 -9.20
CA GLU A 193 -9.76 6.67 -9.72
C GLU A 193 -8.28 6.97 -9.51
N TYR A 194 -7.68 7.67 -10.46
CA TYR A 194 -6.26 8.01 -10.42
C TYR A 194 -5.96 9.34 -11.12
N LEU A 195 -4.78 9.88 -10.82
CA LEU A 195 -4.24 11.10 -11.42
C LEU A 195 -3.06 10.73 -12.34
N PRO A 196 -3.24 10.65 -13.67
CA PRO A 196 -2.17 10.28 -14.59
C PRO A 196 -0.94 11.20 -14.43
N GLY A 197 0.24 10.62 -14.26
CA GLY A 197 1.50 11.37 -14.10
C GLY A 197 1.83 11.78 -12.65
N SER A 198 0.90 11.59 -11.71
CA SER A 198 1.13 11.88 -10.28
C SER A 198 2.16 10.96 -9.61
N HIS A 199 2.55 9.85 -10.26
CA HIS A 199 3.66 9.00 -9.80
C HIS A 199 5.00 9.73 -9.75
N ARG A 200 5.12 10.88 -10.42
CA ARG A 200 6.29 11.76 -10.38
C ARG A 200 6.24 12.80 -9.26
N TRP A 201 5.14 12.90 -8.52
CA TRP A 201 5.10 13.75 -7.33
C TRP A 201 6.00 13.18 -6.23
N PRO A 202 6.43 14.01 -5.26
CA PRO A 202 7.09 13.52 -4.06
C PRO A 202 6.35 12.35 -3.40
N LEU A 203 7.08 11.39 -2.85
CA LEU A 203 6.53 10.25 -2.13
C LEU A 203 6.05 10.69 -0.75
N LEU A 204 4.78 10.46 -0.41
CA LEU A 204 4.29 10.50 0.96
C LEU A 204 5.20 9.64 1.85
N ARG A 205 5.63 10.18 3.00
CA ARG A 205 6.49 9.45 3.94
C ARG A 205 5.66 9.00 5.13
N ARG A 206 5.70 7.69 5.42
CA ARG A 206 5.04 7.13 6.61
C ARG A 206 5.35 7.93 7.87
N GLU A 207 6.63 8.19 8.14
CA GLU A 207 7.06 8.92 9.33
C GLU A 207 6.48 10.34 9.41
N LYS A 208 6.42 11.06 8.29
CA LYS A 208 5.80 12.40 8.23
C LYS A 208 4.30 12.34 8.46
N VAL A 209 3.62 11.37 7.85
CA VAL A 209 2.18 11.17 8.04
C VAL A 209 1.85 10.82 9.49
N LEU A 210 2.59 9.90 10.09
CA LEU A 210 2.38 9.47 11.48
C LEU A 210 2.60 10.63 12.48
N ALA A 211 3.42 11.62 12.15
CA ALA A 211 3.65 12.80 13.01
C ALA A 211 2.40 13.69 13.18
N TYR A 212 1.38 13.55 12.33
CA TYR A 212 0.10 14.28 12.40
C TYR A 212 -1.05 13.43 12.99
N LEU A 213 -0.75 12.25 13.50
CA LEU A 213 -1.72 11.40 14.20
C LEU A 213 -1.62 11.57 15.71
N THR A 214 -2.71 11.28 16.41
CA THR A 214 -2.71 11.27 17.87
C THR A 214 -2.09 10.00 18.45
N ASP A 215 -1.60 10.04 19.71
CA ASP A 215 -1.12 8.83 20.39
C ASP A 215 -2.23 7.77 20.48
N ASP A 216 -3.47 8.20 20.71
CA ASP A 216 -4.65 7.31 20.74
C ASP A 216 -4.89 6.66 19.37
N GLU A 217 -4.79 7.43 18.29
CA GLU A 217 -4.92 6.92 16.92
C GLU A 217 -3.83 5.92 16.56
N LEU A 218 -2.59 6.12 17.03
CA LEU A 218 -1.46 5.23 16.79
C LEU A 218 -1.55 3.92 17.60
N GLN A 219 -2.23 3.94 18.74
CA GLN A 219 -2.35 2.78 19.64
C GLN A 219 -3.64 1.98 19.41
N ARG A 220 -4.67 2.57 18.78
CA ARG A 220 -5.96 1.92 18.55
C ARG A 220 -5.82 0.68 17.67
N LYS A 221 -6.45 -0.43 18.07
CA LYS A 221 -6.50 -1.66 17.29
C LYS A 221 -7.93 -1.95 16.84
N GLU A 222 -8.09 -2.31 15.58
CA GLU A 222 -9.36 -2.76 15.02
C GLU A 222 -9.76 -4.09 15.66
N ALA A 223 -11.02 -4.20 16.09
CA ALA A 223 -11.50 -5.37 16.82
C ALA A 223 -11.39 -6.68 16.01
N LEU A 224 -11.59 -6.60 14.69
CA LEU A 224 -11.62 -7.76 13.81
C LEU A 224 -10.23 -8.24 13.39
N THR A 225 -9.25 -7.34 13.29
CA THR A 225 -7.92 -7.67 12.73
C THR A 225 -6.80 -7.59 13.75
N GLY A 226 -7.04 -6.93 14.90
CA GLY A 226 -6.00 -6.65 15.90
C GLY A 226 -4.92 -5.68 15.43
N HIS A 227 -5.02 -5.17 14.20
CA HIS A 227 -4.09 -4.22 13.60
C HIS A 227 -4.57 -2.78 13.78
N ASN A 228 -3.62 -1.86 13.76
CA ASN A 228 -3.91 -0.44 13.77
C ASN A 228 -4.16 0.04 12.33
N SER A 229 -5.29 0.72 12.10
CA SER A 229 -5.66 1.32 10.82
C SER A 229 -5.35 2.83 10.76
N TRP A 230 -4.12 3.21 11.11
CA TRP A 230 -3.66 4.60 11.08
C TRP A 230 -3.90 5.29 9.73
N GLU A 231 -3.83 4.54 8.64
CA GLU A 231 -4.03 5.03 7.29
C GLU A 231 -5.42 5.66 7.12
N LYS A 232 -6.47 5.10 7.75
CA LYS A 232 -7.83 5.64 7.71
C LYS A 232 -7.93 6.97 8.45
N TYR A 233 -7.25 7.10 9.59
CA TYR A 233 -7.24 8.35 10.34
C TYR A 233 -6.50 9.45 9.58
N ALA A 234 -5.43 9.09 8.86
CA ALA A 234 -4.63 10.01 8.08
C ALA A 234 -5.37 10.61 6.87
N GLU A 235 -6.41 9.92 6.35
CA GLU A 235 -7.20 10.41 5.21
C GLU A 235 -7.78 11.82 5.45
N ARG A 236 -8.06 12.20 6.71
CA ARG A 236 -8.62 13.53 7.07
C ARG A 236 -7.72 14.70 6.67
N PHE A 237 -6.41 14.49 6.59
CA PHE A 237 -5.45 15.54 6.22
C PHE A 237 -4.70 15.22 4.93
N ILE A 238 -4.56 13.95 4.54
CA ILE A 238 -4.02 13.57 3.23
C ILE A 238 -4.96 14.03 2.13
N THR A 239 -6.27 13.76 2.23
CA THR A 239 -7.22 14.07 1.16
C THR A 239 -7.25 15.56 0.83
N PRO A 240 -7.42 16.49 1.79
CA PRO A 240 -7.39 17.92 1.48
C PRO A 240 -6.03 18.42 0.98
N ALA A 241 -4.91 17.80 1.42
CA ALA A 241 -3.58 18.15 0.94
C ALA A 241 -3.39 17.75 -0.53
N VAL A 242 -3.89 16.56 -0.91
CA VAL A 242 -3.89 16.07 -2.28
C VAL A 242 -4.85 16.87 -3.16
N ASP A 243 -6.05 17.19 -2.69
CA ASP A 243 -7.01 17.98 -3.46
C ASP A 243 -6.45 19.37 -3.82
N ARG A 244 -5.69 20.01 -2.89
CA ARG A 244 -4.94 21.24 -3.21
C ARG A 244 -3.86 21.00 -4.26
N GLN A 245 -3.09 19.93 -4.13
CA GLN A 245 -2.07 19.55 -5.11
C GLN A 245 -2.67 19.31 -6.51
N VAL A 246 -3.88 18.72 -6.59
CA VAL A 246 -4.61 18.54 -7.84
C VAL A 246 -4.97 19.88 -8.47
N VAL A 247 -5.48 20.84 -7.69
CA VAL A 247 -5.80 22.19 -8.17
C VAL A 247 -4.55 22.92 -8.66
N GLU A 248 -3.44 22.83 -7.92
CA GLU A 248 -2.17 23.48 -8.26
C GLU A 248 -1.53 22.92 -9.54
N THR A 249 -1.63 21.61 -9.75
CA THR A 249 -1.01 20.93 -10.90
C THR A 249 -1.92 20.83 -12.12
N GLY A 250 -3.23 20.96 -11.94
CA GLY A 250 -4.22 20.80 -12.99
C GLY A 250 -4.34 19.36 -13.55
N LEU A 251 -3.80 18.35 -12.85
CA LEU A 251 -3.92 16.96 -13.32
C LEU A 251 -5.38 16.50 -13.26
N PRO A 252 -5.91 15.89 -14.35
CA PRO A 252 -7.29 15.43 -14.36
C PRO A 252 -7.44 14.12 -13.56
N VAL A 253 -8.57 13.97 -12.88
CA VAL A 253 -8.99 12.69 -12.31
C VAL A 253 -9.52 11.80 -13.43
N ARG A 254 -9.01 10.57 -13.53
CA ARG A 254 -9.51 9.53 -14.43
C ARG A 254 -10.13 8.38 -13.66
N GLN A 255 -11.14 7.76 -14.26
CA GLN A 255 -11.76 6.54 -13.75
C GLN A 255 -11.37 5.35 -14.62
N PHE A 256 -11.11 4.20 -14.00
CA PHE A 256 -10.96 2.93 -14.71
C PHE A 256 -12.31 2.21 -14.79
N LEU A 257 -12.96 2.30 -15.95
CA LEU A 257 -14.22 1.63 -16.27
C LEU A 257 -13.96 0.39 -17.15
N GLY A 258 -13.25 -0.58 -16.58
CA GLY A 258 -12.87 -1.81 -17.28
C GLY A 258 -14.07 -2.70 -17.62
N LYS A 259 -13.91 -3.52 -18.67
CA LYS A 259 -14.76 -4.68 -18.96
C LYS A 259 -14.11 -5.95 -18.46
N LYS A 260 -14.87 -7.05 -18.36
CA LYS A 260 -14.33 -8.36 -17.97
C LYS A 260 -13.04 -8.67 -18.75
N GLY A 261 -11.99 -9.04 -18.01
CA GLY A 261 -10.66 -9.36 -18.55
C GLY A 261 -9.74 -8.15 -18.78
N ASP A 262 -10.24 -6.92 -18.64
CA ASP A 262 -9.40 -5.72 -18.65
C ASP A 262 -8.54 -5.65 -17.38
N VAL A 263 -7.34 -5.09 -17.55
CA VAL A 263 -6.35 -4.93 -16.49
C VAL A 263 -5.84 -3.49 -16.46
N LEU A 264 -5.72 -2.92 -15.27
CA LEU A 264 -4.96 -1.69 -15.00
C LEU A 264 -3.77 -2.05 -14.11
N ILE A 265 -2.55 -1.83 -14.60
CA ILE A 265 -1.32 -1.91 -13.82
C ILE A 265 -0.95 -0.48 -13.39
N TRP A 266 -0.65 -0.25 -12.11
CA TRP A 266 -0.28 1.08 -11.62
C TRP A 266 0.97 1.10 -10.74
N HIS A 267 1.68 2.22 -10.83
CA HIS A 267 2.90 2.52 -10.10
C HIS A 267 2.64 2.79 -8.62
N GLY A 268 3.52 2.32 -7.72
CA GLY A 268 3.33 2.45 -6.26
C GLY A 268 3.23 3.89 -5.74
N MET A 269 3.82 4.85 -6.46
CA MET A 269 3.68 6.29 -6.20
C MET A 269 2.52 6.99 -6.92
N LEU A 270 1.74 6.29 -7.75
CA LEU A 270 0.58 6.90 -8.41
C LEU A 270 -0.45 7.30 -7.35
N MET A 271 -0.91 8.55 -7.38
CA MET A 271 -2.00 8.99 -6.53
C MET A 271 -3.33 8.42 -7.05
N HIS A 272 -4.00 7.64 -6.21
CA HIS A 272 -5.21 6.92 -6.56
C HIS A 272 -6.16 6.74 -5.37
N ARG A 273 -7.41 6.36 -5.66
CA ARG A 273 -8.46 6.08 -4.68
C ARG A 273 -9.49 5.10 -5.22
N GLY A 274 -10.32 4.53 -4.34
CA GLY A 274 -11.61 3.96 -4.74
C GLY A 274 -12.67 5.02 -4.51
N SER A 275 -13.37 5.47 -5.55
CA SER A 275 -14.40 6.49 -5.35
C SER A 275 -15.57 5.96 -4.54
N VAL A 276 -16.30 6.89 -3.92
CA VAL A 276 -17.56 6.58 -3.24
C VAL A 276 -18.55 6.10 -4.30
N ALA A 277 -19.19 4.96 -4.05
CA ALA A 277 -20.24 4.47 -4.94
C ALA A 277 -21.47 5.39 -4.85
N ASN A 278 -21.95 5.87 -6.00
CA ASN A 278 -23.18 6.65 -6.07
C ASN A 278 -24.39 5.79 -5.74
N VAL A 279 -24.35 4.51 -6.12
CA VAL A 279 -25.34 3.50 -5.71
C VAL A 279 -24.74 2.65 -4.59
N PRO A 280 -25.24 2.75 -3.35
CA PRO A 280 -24.69 2.03 -2.22
C PRO A 280 -24.64 0.52 -2.46
N ARG A 281 -23.48 -0.09 -2.18
CA ARG A 281 -23.23 -1.53 -2.35
C ARG A 281 -23.40 -2.07 -3.77
N MET A 282 -23.45 -1.22 -4.79
CA MET A 282 -23.43 -1.68 -6.18
C MET A 282 -22.19 -2.55 -6.42
N PRO A 283 -22.35 -3.76 -6.99
CA PRO A 283 -21.21 -4.62 -7.26
C PRO A 283 -20.21 -3.96 -8.21
N ARG A 284 -18.93 -4.10 -7.85
CA ARG A 284 -17.75 -3.77 -8.61
C ARG A 284 -16.83 -4.99 -8.57
N LYS A 285 -17.17 -6.03 -9.34
CA LYS A 285 -16.45 -7.30 -9.29
C LYS A 285 -15.03 -7.08 -9.80
N SER A 286 -14.08 -7.17 -8.88
CA SER A 286 -12.67 -6.89 -9.14
C SER A 286 -11.77 -7.79 -8.32
N LEU A 287 -10.56 -7.99 -8.82
CA LEU A 287 -9.44 -8.50 -8.03
C LEU A 287 -8.35 -7.45 -8.04
N ILE A 288 -7.82 -7.11 -6.87
CA ILE A 288 -6.66 -6.24 -6.75
C ILE A 288 -5.50 -7.07 -6.21
N THR A 289 -4.35 -7.00 -6.86
CA THR A 289 -3.13 -7.71 -6.45
C THR A 289 -1.95 -6.78 -6.40
N HIS A 290 -1.06 -6.99 -5.44
CA HIS A 290 0.13 -6.15 -5.26
C HIS A 290 1.40 -7.00 -5.30
N TYR A 291 2.40 -6.43 -5.94
CA TYR A 291 3.65 -7.08 -6.26
C TYR A 291 4.81 -6.18 -5.90
N SER A 292 5.92 -6.80 -5.53
CA SER A 292 7.20 -6.12 -5.43
C SER A 292 8.25 -6.88 -6.20
N GLY A 293 9.30 -6.17 -6.59
CA GLY A 293 10.47 -6.79 -7.17
C GLY A 293 11.10 -7.80 -6.20
N ILE A 294 11.49 -8.97 -6.72
CA ILE A 294 11.94 -10.12 -5.90
C ILE A 294 13.17 -9.79 -5.03
N ASN A 295 13.98 -8.79 -5.42
CA ASN A 295 15.21 -8.44 -4.71
C ASN A 295 15.01 -7.29 -3.71
N HIS A 296 13.82 -6.67 -3.69
CA HIS A 296 13.52 -5.49 -2.88
C HIS A 296 12.62 -5.76 -1.68
N ARG A 297 12.36 -7.04 -1.36
CA ARG A 297 11.58 -7.48 -0.20
C ARG A 297 12.35 -8.38 0.74
N LYS A 298 13.45 -7.87 1.31
CA LYS A 298 14.21 -8.59 2.35
C LYS A 298 13.38 -8.94 3.60
N ASP A 299 12.28 -8.23 3.81
CA ASP A 299 11.27 -8.47 4.86
C ASP A 299 10.31 -9.64 4.53
N MET A 300 10.34 -10.17 3.30
CA MET A 300 9.55 -11.31 2.84
C MET A 300 10.48 -12.38 2.22
N PRO A 301 11.33 -13.03 3.03
CA PRO A 301 12.41 -13.89 2.52
C PRO A 301 11.89 -15.21 1.93
N TYR A 302 10.73 -15.69 2.38
CA TYR A 302 10.15 -16.94 1.92
C TYR A 302 9.25 -16.70 0.72
N ARG A 303 9.48 -17.48 -0.33
CA ARG A 303 8.72 -17.40 -1.57
C ARG A 303 8.55 -18.79 -2.19
N SER A 304 7.47 -18.94 -2.93
CA SER A 304 7.22 -20.10 -3.76
C SER A 304 7.06 -19.67 -5.22
N THR A 305 7.12 -20.64 -6.13
CA THR A 305 6.96 -20.43 -7.57
C THR A 305 5.69 -21.12 -8.01
N HIS A 306 4.90 -20.40 -8.81
CA HIS A 306 3.68 -20.94 -9.41
C HIS A 306 4.01 -21.87 -10.59
N ALA A 307 3.17 -22.87 -10.87
CA ALA A 307 3.43 -23.86 -11.92
C ALA A 307 3.60 -23.23 -13.31
N GLY A 308 2.82 -22.19 -13.62
CA GLY A 308 2.96 -21.40 -14.85
C GLY A 308 4.12 -20.40 -14.87
N GLY A 309 4.87 -20.27 -13.78
CA GLY A 309 5.88 -19.23 -13.57
C GLY A 309 5.34 -18.05 -12.73
N GLY A 310 6.26 -17.18 -12.30
CA GLY A 310 5.97 -16.11 -11.33
C GLY A 310 6.13 -16.57 -9.89
N SER A 311 6.45 -15.61 -9.01
CA SER A 311 6.71 -15.87 -7.58
C SER A 311 5.62 -15.27 -6.70
N TYR A 312 5.40 -15.89 -5.54
CA TYR A 312 4.54 -15.32 -4.50
C TYR A 312 5.18 -15.49 -3.12
N ALA A 313 4.96 -14.51 -2.24
CA ALA A 313 5.48 -14.48 -0.89
C ALA A 313 4.74 -15.50 -0.01
N LEU A 314 5.50 -16.21 0.82
CA LEU A 314 4.99 -17.05 1.89
C LEU A 314 5.14 -16.31 3.22
N PHE A 315 4.20 -16.52 4.14
CA PHE A 315 4.25 -15.95 5.47
C PHE A 315 4.15 -17.06 6.50
N ASP A 316 5.03 -17.03 7.50
CA ASP A 316 5.08 -17.99 8.63
C ASP A 316 3.90 -17.86 9.61
N HIS A 317 2.80 -17.24 9.19
CA HIS A 317 1.59 -17.23 9.99
C HIS A 317 0.98 -18.62 9.96
N ALA A 318 1.39 -19.43 10.95
CA ALA A 318 0.66 -20.60 11.39
C ALA A 318 -0.83 -20.27 11.40
N PHE A 319 -1.61 -21.15 10.78
CA PHE A 319 -3.04 -21.04 10.65
C PHE A 319 -3.68 -20.97 12.05
N GLU A 320 -4.04 -19.76 12.46
CA GLU A 320 -5.13 -19.47 13.40
C GLU A 320 -6.15 -18.58 12.70
#